data_AF-A0A4X2KNL3-F1
#
_entry.id   AF-A0A4X2KNL3-F1
#
_cell.length_a   1.000
_cell.length_b   1.000
_cell.length_c   1.000
_cell.angle_alpha   90.00
_cell.angle_beta   90.00
_cell.angle_gamma   90.00
#
_symmetry.space_group_name_H-M   'P 1'
#
loop_
_entity.id
_entity.type
_entity.pdbx_description
1 polymer ?
#
loop_
_entity_poly.entity_id
_entity_poly.type
_entity_poly.pdbx_seq_one_letter_code
_entity_poly.pdbx_strand_id
1 'polypeptide(L)'
;MRPLQSWRRRNRGITLGLFALCLAAARCLQSQGVSLTIPQPNINATVAQDILLSVEYSCHGVPTIEWKYTSYWGMQKIVEWQPGTQANISQSHKDRVCTYDNGSIQLFRVGVRDTGYYTVTVTEGLGSSQFGIIVLHVSEILYEDLHFVAVVLAFLGAVATVLISLMWVCNKCSYKFQRKRRHKLKESTTEEIELQNIDC
;
A
#
# COMPACT_ATOMS: atom_id res chain seq x y z
N MET A 1 -53.55 -30.24 -55.05
CA MET A 1 -53.28 -29.68 -53.71
C MET A 1 -52.76 -30.78 -52.78
N ARG A 2 -51.56 -30.60 -52.20
CA ARG A 2 -51.12 -30.95 -50.82
C ARG A 2 -49.58 -31.09 -50.78
N PRO A 3 -48.84 -30.33 -49.94
CA PRO A 3 -47.39 -30.25 -50.05
C PRO A 3 -46.65 -31.24 -49.15
N LEU A 4 -45.52 -31.75 -49.65
CA LEU A 4 -44.48 -32.47 -48.92
C LEU A 4 -43.70 -31.49 -48.03
N GLN A 5 -44.23 -31.12 -46.86
CA GLN A 5 -43.55 -30.22 -45.91
C GLN A 5 -43.24 -30.87 -44.54
N SER A 6 -43.63 -32.12 -44.29
CA SER A 6 -43.50 -32.71 -42.94
C SER A 6 -42.10 -33.25 -42.60
N TRP A 7 -41.26 -33.57 -43.58
CA TRP A 7 -39.97 -34.22 -43.33
C TRP A 7 -38.85 -33.25 -42.90
N ARG A 8 -38.90 -31.99 -43.35
CA ARG A 8 -37.87 -30.98 -43.08
C ARG A 8 -37.93 -30.40 -41.65
N ARG A 9 -39.08 -30.47 -40.98
CA ARG A 9 -39.26 -30.00 -39.59
C ARG A 9 -38.70 -30.96 -38.54
N ARG A 10 -38.78 -32.27 -38.78
CA ARG A 10 -38.38 -33.31 -37.83
C ARG A 10 -36.85 -33.38 -37.63
N ASN A 11 -36.06 -33.26 -38.71
CA ASN A 11 -34.60 -33.27 -38.60
C ASN A 11 -34.03 -32.03 -37.91
N ARG A 12 -34.68 -30.87 -38.02
CA ARG A 12 -34.25 -29.63 -37.33
C ARG A 12 -34.46 -29.69 -35.81
N GLY A 13 -35.54 -30.32 -35.34
CA GLY A 13 -35.78 -30.49 -33.90
C GLY A 13 -34.81 -31.46 -33.24
N ILE A 14 -34.39 -32.50 -33.96
CA ILE A 14 -33.42 -33.50 -33.47
C ILE A 14 -32.02 -32.90 -33.39
N THR A 15 -31.58 -32.13 -34.39
CA THR A 15 -30.28 -31.46 -34.34
C THR A 15 -30.23 -30.39 -33.25
N LEU A 16 -31.28 -29.57 -33.10
CA LEU A 16 -31.36 -28.60 -32.01
C LEU A 16 -31.37 -29.27 -30.62
N GLY A 17 -32.08 -30.39 -30.47
CA GLY A 17 -32.10 -31.17 -29.22
C GLY A 17 -30.74 -31.78 -28.87
N LEU A 18 -30.03 -32.34 -29.85
CA LEU A 18 -28.66 -32.87 -29.67
C LEU A 18 -27.66 -31.76 -29.36
N PHE A 19 -27.75 -30.60 -30.03
CA PHE A 19 -26.92 -29.45 -29.70
C PHE A 19 -27.20 -28.91 -28.29
N ALA A 20 -28.47 -28.83 -27.88
CA ALA A 20 -28.84 -28.43 -26.53
C ALA A 20 -28.35 -29.44 -25.47
N LEU A 21 -28.45 -30.74 -25.75
CA LEU A 21 -27.95 -31.80 -24.86
C LEU A 21 -26.42 -31.77 -24.76
N CYS A 22 -25.71 -31.58 -25.87
CA CYS A 22 -24.26 -31.41 -25.89
C CYS A 22 -23.82 -30.14 -25.16
N LEU A 23 -24.53 -29.03 -25.32
CA LEU A 23 -24.26 -27.80 -24.58
C LEU A 23 -24.52 -27.99 -23.08
N ALA A 24 -25.59 -28.67 -22.68
CA ALA A 24 -25.86 -28.97 -21.27
C ALA A 24 -24.81 -29.91 -20.67
N ALA A 25 -24.42 -30.97 -21.38
CA ALA A 25 -23.35 -31.89 -20.96
C ALA A 25 -21.98 -31.17 -20.87
N ALA A 26 -21.66 -30.30 -21.83
CA ALA A 26 -20.44 -29.49 -21.79
C ALA A 26 -20.43 -28.51 -20.60
N ARG A 27 -21.59 -27.94 -20.24
CA ARG A 27 -21.74 -27.09 -19.05
C ARG A 27 -21.62 -27.88 -17.75
N CYS A 28 -22.11 -29.12 -17.71
CA CYS A 28 -21.94 -30.01 -16.55
C CYS A 28 -20.48 -30.47 -16.38
N LEU A 29 -19.71 -30.61 -17.47
CA LEU A 29 -18.29 -30.94 -17.39
C LEU A 29 -17.41 -29.76 -16.92
N GLN A 30 -17.90 -28.52 -17.01
CA GLN A 30 -17.09 -27.33 -16.72
C GLN A 30 -16.94 -27.01 -15.22
N SER A 31 -17.65 -27.67 -14.30
CA SER A 31 -17.57 -27.35 -12.85
C SER A 31 -16.76 -28.30 -11.99
N GLN A 32 -16.05 -29.28 -12.57
CA GLN A 32 -15.37 -30.34 -11.81
C GLN A 32 -13.91 -29.99 -11.47
N GLY A 33 -13.65 -28.78 -11.00
CA GLY A 33 -12.29 -28.37 -10.65
C GLY A 33 -12.22 -27.39 -9.50
N VAL A 34 -11.02 -27.25 -8.95
CA VAL A 34 -10.70 -26.22 -7.96
C VAL A 34 -10.90 -24.85 -8.60
N SER A 35 -11.57 -23.94 -7.89
CA SER A 35 -11.53 -22.51 -8.15
C SER A 35 -10.78 -21.80 -7.03
N LEU A 36 -10.07 -20.73 -7.37
CA LEU A 36 -9.28 -19.94 -6.45
C LEU A 36 -9.50 -18.45 -6.77
N THR A 37 -9.85 -17.68 -5.74
CA THR A 37 -10.07 -16.24 -5.81
C THR A 37 -9.08 -15.52 -4.90
N ILE A 38 -8.44 -14.48 -5.43
CA ILE A 38 -7.54 -13.61 -4.68
C ILE A 38 -8.13 -12.20 -4.69
N PRO A 39 -8.74 -11.73 -3.58
CA PRO A 39 -9.32 -10.39 -3.52
C PRO A 39 -8.27 -9.28 -3.59
N GLN A 40 -7.08 -9.50 -3.03
CA GLN A 40 -6.00 -8.52 -2.97
C GLN A 40 -4.68 -9.12 -3.45
N PRO A 41 -4.36 -9.01 -4.76
CA PRO A 41 -3.13 -9.58 -5.31
C PRO A 41 -1.88 -8.74 -5.03
N ASN A 42 -2.02 -7.50 -4.53
CA ASN A 42 -0.90 -6.64 -4.17
C ASN A 42 -1.16 -6.00 -2.81
N ILE A 43 -0.23 -6.20 -1.86
CA ILE A 43 -0.34 -5.74 -0.48
C ILE A 43 0.88 -4.89 -0.16
N ASN A 44 0.63 -3.69 0.35
CA ASN A 44 1.65 -2.81 0.90
C ASN A 44 1.57 -2.87 2.42
N ALA A 45 2.70 -3.14 3.06
CA ALA A 45 2.80 -3.28 4.51
C ALA A 45 3.97 -2.47 5.07
N THR A 46 3.93 -2.26 6.37
CA THR A 46 4.99 -1.58 7.11
C THR A 46 5.74 -2.56 7.99
N VAL A 47 6.99 -2.27 8.31
CA VAL A 47 7.79 -3.12 9.20
C VAL A 47 7.07 -3.35 10.53
N ALA A 48 7.13 -4.58 11.05
CA ALA A 48 6.47 -5.08 12.24
C ALA A 48 4.94 -5.22 12.18
N GLN A 49 4.31 -4.92 11.04
CA GLN A 49 2.88 -5.13 10.84
C GLN A 49 2.56 -6.63 10.67
N ASP A 50 1.35 -7.02 11.09
CA ASP A 50 0.80 -8.33 10.78
C ASP A 50 -0.11 -8.22 9.54
N ILE A 51 0.08 -9.11 8.57
CA ILE A 51 -0.66 -9.06 7.30
C ILE A 51 -1.42 -10.35 7.05
N LEU A 52 -2.55 -10.23 6.34
CA LEU A 52 -3.34 -11.37 5.88
C LEU A 52 -3.16 -11.52 4.36
N LEU A 53 -2.59 -12.65 3.96
CA LEU A 53 -2.56 -13.11 2.57
C LEU A 53 -3.88 -13.83 2.30
N SER A 54 -4.88 -13.03 1.92
CA SER A 54 -6.28 -13.48 1.80
C SER A 54 -6.54 -14.17 0.46
N VAL A 55 -7.13 -15.37 0.54
CA VAL A 55 -7.59 -16.16 -0.59
C VAL A 55 -8.86 -16.91 -0.22
N GLU A 56 -9.63 -17.30 -1.23
CA GLU A 56 -10.80 -18.16 -1.08
C GLU A 56 -10.78 -19.20 -2.19
N TYR A 57 -10.99 -20.47 -1.85
CA TYR A 57 -11.10 -21.54 -2.83
C TYR A 57 -12.44 -22.26 -2.72
N SER A 58 -12.85 -22.90 -3.80
CA SER A 58 -13.95 -23.85 -3.81
C SER A 58 -13.54 -25.12 -4.54
N CYS A 59 -13.84 -26.27 -3.94
CA CYS A 59 -13.62 -27.59 -4.52
C CYS A 59 -14.63 -28.58 -3.92
N HIS A 60 -14.78 -29.76 -4.51
CA HIS A 60 -15.75 -30.76 -4.05
C HIS A 60 -15.19 -31.64 -2.93
N GLY A 61 -13.89 -31.91 -2.95
CA GLY A 61 -13.17 -32.70 -1.96
C GLY A 61 -12.46 -31.86 -0.89
N VAL A 62 -11.58 -32.54 -0.14
CA VAL A 62 -10.63 -31.88 0.77
C VAL A 62 -9.37 -31.55 -0.03
N PRO A 63 -9.00 -30.27 -0.19
CA PRO A 63 -7.80 -29.91 -0.92
C PRO A 63 -6.57 -29.93 -0.01
N THR A 64 -5.41 -30.11 -0.63
CA THR A 64 -4.12 -29.78 -0.06
C THR A 64 -3.75 -28.36 -0.48
N ILE A 65 -3.48 -27.51 0.51
CA ILE A 65 -3.10 -26.10 0.33
C ILE A 65 -1.60 -25.97 0.60
N GLU A 66 -0.88 -25.33 -0.30
CA GLU A 66 0.55 -25.06 -0.16
C GLU A 66 0.83 -23.57 -0.41
N TRP A 67 1.66 -22.95 0.44
CA TRP A 67 2.21 -21.63 0.22
C TRP A 67 3.73 -21.67 0.02
N LYS A 68 4.20 -20.91 -0.98
CA LYS A 68 5.61 -20.72 -1.30
C LYS A 68 5.95 -19.24 -1.37
N TYR A 69 7.10 -18.89 -0.82
CA TYR A 69 7.69 -17.56 -0.90
C TYR A 69 8.80 -17.57 -1.94
N THR A 70 8.76 -16.62 -2.88
CA THR A 70 9.82 -16.43 -3.88
C THR A 70 10.42 -15.05 -3.71
N SER A 71 11.72 -15.04 -3.43
CA SER A 71 12.56 -13.85 -3.34
C SER A 71 13.67 -13.91 -4.40
N TYR A 72 14.51 -12.88 -4.44
CA TYR A 72 15.69 -12.91 -5.30
C TYR A 72 16.64 -14.08 -4.97
N TRP A 73 16.66 -14.54 -3.72
CA TRP A 73 17.51 -15.64 -3.26
C TRP A 73 16.99 -17.02 -3.63
N GLY A 74 15.76 -17.12 -4.17
CA GLY A 74 15.12 -18.37 -4.56
C GLY A 74 13.74 -18.57 -3.94
N MET A 75 13.20 -19.77 -4.19
CA MET A 75 11.87 -20.19 -3.74
C MET A 75 11.97 -21.07 -2.50
N GLN A 76 11.12 -20.80 -1.51
CA GLN A 76 11.04 -21.53 -0.24
C GLN A 76 9.59 -21.90 0.06
N LYS A 77 9.35 -23.13 0.52
CA LYS A 77 8.05 -23.54 1.05
C LYS A 77 7.82 -22.84 2.39
N ILE A 78 6.63 -22.27 2.57
CA ILE A 78 6.22 -21.64 3.83
C ILE A 78 5.45 -22.65 4.67
N VAL A 79 4.39 -23.22 4.10
CA VAL A 79 3.48 -24.09 4.82
C VAL A 79 2.67 -24.96 3.85
N GLU A 80 2.27 -26.15 4.30
CA GLU A 80 1.31 -27.02 3.61
C GLU A 80 0.37 -27.68 4.61
N TRP A 81 -0.91 -27.80 4.27
CA TRP A 81 -1.91 -28.42 5.11
C TRP A 81 -3.17 -28.82 4.35
N GLN A 82 -4.01 -29.60 5.02
CA GLN A 82 -5.41 -29.79 4.64
C GLN A 82 -6.31 -29.12 5.69
N PRO A 83 -7.45 -28.53 5.31
CA PRO A 83 -8.40 -27.94 6.26
C PRO A 83 -8.75 -28.91 7.40
N GLY A 84 -8.79 -28.40 8.63
CA GLY A 84 -9.05 -29.21 9.83
C GLY A 84 -7.90 -30.13 10.30
N THR A 85 -6.72 -30.05 9.68
CA THR A 85 -5.51 -30.81 10.09
C THR A 85 -4.42 -29.87 10.62
N GLN A 86 -3.38 -30.44 11.25
CA GLN A 86 -2.23 -29.66 11.70
C GLN A 86 -1.39 -29.20 10.50
N ALA A 87 -1.06 -27.90 10.46
CA ALA A 87 -0.27 -27.32 9.40
C ALA A 87 1.22 -27.68 9.49
N ASN A 88 1.81 -28.06 8.35
CA ASN A 88 3.23 -28.36 8.21
C ASN A 88 3.99 -27.09 7.81
N ILE A 89 4.36 -26.27 8.80
CA ILE A 89 5.06 -24.99 8.63
C ILE A 89 6.58 -25.24 8.52
N SER A 90 7.23 -24.59 7.56
CA SER A 90 8.68 -24.67 7.39
C SER A 90 9.43 -23.98 8.51
N GLN A 91 10.65 -24.45 8.78
CA GLN A 91 11.44 -23.95 9.91
C GLN A 91 11.75 -22.44 9.81
N SER A 92 11.88 -21.88 8.60
CA SER A 92 12.15 -20.45 8.40
C SER A 92 10.97 -19.54 8.74
N HIS A 93 9.75 -20.09 8.78
CA HIS A 93 8.50 -19.36 9.03
C HIS A 93 7.78 -19.82 10.30
N LYS A 94 8.43 -20.69 11.07
CA LYS A 94 7.92 -21.17 12.35
C LYS A 94 7.67 -19.98 13.28
N ASP A 95 6.54 -20.02 13.98
CA ASP A 95 6.07 -18.96 14.90
C ASP A 95 5.74 -17.61 14.24
N ARG A 96 5.83 -17.52 12.91
CA ARG A 96 5.50 -16.30 12.14
C ARG A 96 4.29 -16.46 11.22
N VAL A 97 3.73 -17.66 11.10
CA VAL A 97 2.62 -17.94 10.19
C VAL A 97 1.45 -18.61 10.92
N CYS A 98 0.25 -18.12 10.68
CA CYS A 98 -1.01 -18.79 11.02
C CYS A 98 -1.78 -19.15 9.75
N THR A 99 -2.39 -20.32 9.72
CA THR A 99 -3.17 -20.85 8.60
C THR A 99 -4.67 -20.77 8.85
N TYR A 100 -5.45 -20.58 7.80
CA TYR A 100 -6.91 -20.56 7.84
C TYR A 100 -7.50 -21.64 6.91
N ASP A 101 -8.68 -22.16 7.24
CA ASP A 101 -9.30 -23.25 6.46
C ASP A 101 -9.66 -22.84 5.02
N ASN A 102 -9.88 -21.54 4.77
CA ASN A 102 -10.12 -20.98 3.44
C ASN A 102 -8.84 -20.87 2.58
N GLY A 103 -7.70 -21.34 3.09
CA GLY A 103 -6.41 -21.32 2.39
C GLY A 103 -5.61 -20.05 2.58
N SER A 104 -6.14 -19.07 3.32
CA SER A 104 -5.41 -17.85 3.67
C SER A 104 -4.30 -18.14 4.69
N ILE A 105 -3.29 -17.28 4.72
CA ILE A 105 -2.29 -17.26 5.79
C ILE A 105 -2.13 -15.86 6.36
N GLN A 106 -1.90 -15.77 7.66
CA GLN A 106 -1.44 -14.54 8.31
C GLN A 106 0.05 -14.63 8.56
N LEU A 107 0.78 -13.61 8.15
CA LEU A 107 2.22 -13.48 8.36
C LEU A 107 2.46 -12.38 9.41
N PHE A 108 3.13 -12.75 10.51
CA PHE A 108 3.36 -11.86 11.64
C PHE A 108 4.67 -11.09 11.53
N ARG A 109 4.62 -9.84 12.02
CA ARG A 109 5.75 -8.92 12.18
C ARG A 109 6.61 -8.87 10.92
N VAL A 110 6.02 -8.47 9.80
CA VAL A 110 6.72 -8.46 8.51
C VAL A 110 7.92 -7.52 8.52
N GLY A 111 8.99 -7.90 7.83
CA GLY A 111 10.17 -7.07 7.62
C GLY A 111 10.40 -6.80 6.14
N VAL A 112 11.30 -5.86 5.82
CA VAL A 112 11.66 -5.51 4.43
C VAL A 112 12.07 -6.75 3.62
N ARG A 113 12.72 -7.72 4.29
CA ARG A 113 13.15 -9.00 3.70
C ARG A 113 12.00 -9.93 3.29
N ASP A 114 10.80 -9.72 3.80
CA ASP A 114 9.62 -10.51 3.44
C ASP A 114 8.98 -9.99 2.14
N THR A 115 9.46 -8.87 1.59
CA THR A 115 9.05 -8.39 0.25
C THR A 115 9.30 -9.45 -0.81
N GLY A 116 8.31 -9.71 -1.66
CA GLY A 116 8.42 -10.69 -2.73
C GLY A 116 7.09 -11.27 -3.18
N TYR A 117 7.16 -12.44 -3.80
CA TYR A 117 6.00 -13.13 -4.37
C TYR A 117 5.59 -14.31 -3.49
N TYR A 118 4.32 -14.33 -3.10
CA TYR A 118 3.71 -15.40 -2.32
C TYR A 118 2.76 -16.17 -3.22
N THR A 119 3.15 -17.40 -3.55
CA THR A 119 2.36 -18.28 -4.42
C THR A 119 1.59 -19.27 -3.55
N VAL A 120 0.27 -19.28 -3.70
CA VAL A 120 -0.59 -20.33 -3.14
C VAL A 120 -0.91 -21.35 -4.23
N THR A 121 -0.90 -22.63 -3.88
CA THR A 121 -1.38 -23.72 -4.73
C THR A 121 -2.43 -24.51 -3.96
N VAL A 122 -3.61 -24.67 -4.53
CA VAL A 122 -4.70 -25.48 -3.99
C VAL A 122 -4.90 -26.67 -4.90
N THR A 123 -4.65 -27.87 -4.38
CA THR A 123 -4.72 -29.11 -5.14
C THR A 123 -5.77 -30.03 -4.53
N GLU A 124 -6.79 -30.38 -5.30
CA GLU A 124 -7.80 -31.38 -4.92
C GLU A 124 -7.25 -32.78 -5.19
N GLY A 125 -7.60 -33.75 -4.33
CA GLY A 125 -7.07 -35.12 -4.37
C GLY A 125 -7.32 -35.89 -5.68
N LEU A 126 -8.26 -35.44 -6.53
CA LEU A 126 -8.53 -35.99 -7.86
C LEU A 126 -7.63 -35.40 -8.97
N GLY A 127 -6.65 -34.57 -8.61
CA GLY A 127 -5.63 -34.02 -9.51
C GLY A 127 -5.93 -32.64 -10.09
N SER A 128 -7.09 -32.03 -9.77
CA SER A 128 -7.36 -30.64 -10.12
C SER A 128 -6.53 -29.70 -9.24
N SER A 129 -5.86 -28.72 -9.83
CA SER A 129 -5.03 -27.77 -9.10
C SER A 129 -5.19 -26.37 -9.68
N GLN A 130 -5.21 -25.38 -8.79
CA GLN A 130 -5.13 -23.97 -9.14
C GLN A 130 -4.05 -23.31 -8.31
N PHE A 131 -3.45 -22.26 -8.87
CA PHE A 131 -2.49 -21.45 -8.14
C PHE A 131 -2.80 -19.97 -8.31
N GLY A 132 -2.29 -19.18 -7.38
CA GLY A 132 -2.44 -17.74 -7.38
C GLY A 132 -1.25 -17.07 -6.72
N ILE A 133 -1.04 -15.80 -7.02
CA ILE A 133 0.15 -15.05 -6.58
C ILE A 133 -0.31 -13.77 -5.89
N ILE A 134 0.24 -13.51 -4.71
CA ILE A 134 0.14 -12.24 -4.01
C ILE A 134 1.53 -11.60 -3.96
N VAL A 135 1.62 -10.35 -4.37
CA VAL A 135 2.83 -9.53 -4.26
C VAL A 135 2.76 -8.77 -2.94
N LEU A 136 3.80 -8.93 -2.12
CA LEU A 136 3.95 -8.19 -0.87
C LEU A 136 5.09 -7.19 -1.01
N HIS A 137 4.81 -5.92 -0.71
CA HIS A 137 5.80 -4.87 -0.58
C HIS A 137 5.84 -4.35 0.85
N VAL A 138 6.98 -4.52 1.53
CA VAL A 138 7.18 -4.04 2.91
C VAL A 138 8.09 -2.83 2.92
N SER A 139 7.56 -1.69 3.37
CA SER A 139 8.30 -0.44 3.52
C SER A 139 8.67 -0.20 4.98
N GLU A 140 9.86 0.32 5.22
CA GLU A 140 10.22 0.90 6.52
C GLU A 140 9.77 2.36 6.55
N ILE A 141 8.92 2.72 7.51
CA ILE A 141 8.55 4.12 7.72
C ILE A 141 9.50 4.69 8.77
N LEU A 142 10.47 5.48 8.32
CA LEU A 142 11.34 6.26 9.20
C LEU A 142 10.57 7.47 9.71
N TYR A 143 9.88 7.32 10.85
CA TYR A 143 9.22 8.43 11.54
C TYR A 143 10.20 9.47 12.10
N GLU A 144 11.45 9.07 12.31
CA GLU A 144 12.51 9.95 12.83
C GLU A 144 12.81 11.12 11.89
N ASP A 145 12.76 10.92 10.57
CA ASP A 145 13.10 11.97 9.60
C ASP A 145 12.06 13.10 9.58
N LEU A 146 10.77 12.76 9.71
CA LEU A 146 9.72 13.77 9.71
C LEU A 146 9.76 14.61 10.99
N HIS A 147 9.97 13.96 12.15
CA HIS A 147 10.15 14.67 13.42
C HIS A 147 11.43 15.51 13.43
N PHE A 148 12.53 14.99 12.90
CA PHE A 148 13.78 15.72 12.76
C PHE A 148 13.61 16.97 11.90
N VAL A 149 12.96 16.84 10.74
CA VAL A 149 12.65 17.98 9.85
C VAL A 149 11.76 19.00 10.57
N ALA A 150 10.73 18.56 11.29
CA ALA A 150 9.84 19.46 12.04
C ALA A 150 10.59 20.23 13.15
N VAL A 151 11.46 19.57 13.90
CA VAL A 151 12.29 20.19 14.95
C VAL A 151 13.27 21.20 14.34
N VAL A 152 13.92 20.85 13.23
CA VAL A 152 14.83 21.76 12.52
C VAL A 152 14.08 22.99 12.00
N LEU A 153 12.90 22.83 11.41
CA LEU A 153 12.07 23.95 10.95
C LEU A 153 11.62 24.86 12.11
N ALA A 154 11.22 24.28 13.25
CA ALA A 154 10.84 25.04 14.43
C ALA A 154 12.03 25.84 14.98
N PHE A 155 13.22 25.24 15.03
CA PHE A 155 14.45 25.91 15.44
C PHE A 155 14.80 27.07 14.51
N LEU A 156 14.78 26.85 13.19
CA LEU A 156 15.04 27.90 12.19
C LEU A 156 14.02 29.04 12.28
N GLY A 157 12.74 28.71 12.49
CA GLY A 157 11.68 29.69 12.72
C GLY A 157 11.94 30.55 13.95
N ALA A 158 12.31 29.93 15.08
CA ALA A 158 12.67 30.66 16.29
C ALA A 158 13.86 31.60 16.07
N VAL A 159 14.95 31.11 15.47
CA VAL A 159 16.13 31.93 15.14
C VAL A 159 15.75 33.11 14.25
N ALA A 160 14.94 32.89 13.21
CA ALA A 160 14.49 33.96 12.33
C ALA A 160 13.68 35.03 13.08
N THR A 161 12.75 34.64 13.94
CA THR A 161 11.95 35.60 14.74
C THR A 161 12.81 36.45 15.66
N VAL A 162 13.84 35.86 16.28
CA VAL A 162 14.80 36.59 17.13
C VAL A 162 15.60 37.58 16.29
N LEU A 163 16.14 37.16 15.14
CA LEU A 163 16.91 38.04 14.26
C LEU A 163 16.07 39.21 13.72
N ILE A 164 14.84 38.94 13.29
CA ILE A 164 13.91 39.98 12.82
C ILE A 164 13.60 40.97 13.95
N SER A 165 13.35 40.48 15.16
CA SER A 165 13.07 41.31 16.33
C SER A 165 14.27 42.19 16.70
N LEU A 166 15.48 41.62 16.72
CA LEU A 166 16.72 42.36 16.95
C LEU A 166 16.94 43.42 15.88
N MET A 167 16.74 43.08 14.60
CA MET A 167 16.89 44.02 13.49
C MET A 167 15.87 45.16 13.60
N TRP A 168 14.63 44.87 13.99
CA TRP A 168 13.60 45.88 14.23
C TRP A 168 13.97 46.82 15.38
N VAL A 169 14.49 46.29 16.49
CA VAL A 169 14.99 47.10 17.62
C VAL A 169 16.17 47.96 17.20
N CYS A 170 17.16 47.39 16.51
CA CYS A 170 18.32 48.11 15.97
C CYS A 170 17.89 49.25 15.03
N ASN A 171 16.95 48.99 14.12
CA ASN A 171 16.41 50.01 13.23
C ASN A 171 15.69 51.13 14.01
N LYS A 172 14.86 50.77 15.00
CA LYS A 172 14.15 51.74 15.86
C LYS A 172 15.13 52.62 16.65
N CYS A 173 16.17 52.02 17.23
CA CYS A 173 17.22 52.73 17.96
C CYS A 173 18.01 53.66 17.04
N SER A 174 18.39 53.17 15.86
CA SER A 174 19.13 53.95 14.85
C SER A 174 18.30 55.13 14.36
N TYR A 175 17.02 54.91 14.07
CA TYR A 175 16.09 55.96 13.67
C TYR A 175 15.93 57.04 14.76
N LYS A 176 15.74 56.63 16.03
CA LYS A 176 15.66 57.59 17.15
C LYS A 176 16.96 58.36 17.33
N PHE A 177 18.11 57.70 17.24
CA PHE A 177 19.42 58.33 17.38
C PHE A 177 19.68 59.35 16.27
N GLN A 178 19.44 58.97 15.01
CA GLN A 178 19.57 59.88 13.86
C GLN A 178 18.64 61.08 13.99
N ARG A 179 17.39 60.87 14.40
CA ARG A 179 16.44 61.97 14.63
C ARG A 179 16.93 62.92 15.72
N LYS A 180 17.41 62.40 16.85
CA LYS A 180 17.96 63.22 17.95
C LYS A 180 19.17 64.04 17.51
N ARG A 181 20.05 63.44 16.68
CA ARG A 181 21.22 64.12 16.11
C ARG A 181 20.83 65.22 15.12
N ARG A 182 19.82 64.99 14.27
CA ARG A 182 19.28 66.01 13.34
C ARG A 182 18.63 67.19 14.07
N HIS A 183 17.90 66.96 15.16
CA HIS A 183 17.33 68.05 15.95
C HIS A 183 18.42 68.90 16.61
N LYS A 184 19.43 68.28 17.24
CA LYS A 184 20.56 69.01 17.83
C LYS A 184 21.31 69.86 16.79
N LEU A 185 21.50 69.34 15.58
CA LEU A 185 22.18 70.10 14.52
C LEU A 185 21.36 71.31 14.06
N LYS A 186 20.03 71.16 13.91
CA LYS A 186 19.15 72.26 13.51
C LYS A 186 19.06 73.35 14.56
N GLU A 187 19.00 72.98 15.84
CA GLU A 187 18.97 73.90 16.99
C GLU A 187 20.28 74.72 17.06
N SER A 188 21.44 74.06 16.95
CA SER A 188 22.76 74.72 16.90
C SER A 188 22.88 75.70 15.72
N THR A 189 22.40 75.33 14.53
CA THR A 189 22.44 76.23 13.37
C THR A 189 21.48 77.42 13.52
N THR A 190 20.33 77.24 14.17
CA THR A 190 19.40 78.35 14.43
C THR A 190 19.95 79.32 15.49
N GLU A 191 20.58 78.81 16.55
CA GLU A 191 21.24 79.66 17.57
C GLU A 191 22.40 80.46 16.98
N GLU A 192 23.20 79.88 16.08
CA GLU A 192 24.29 80.59 15.39
C GLU A 192 23.78 81.73 14.48
N ILE A 193 22.65 81.52 13.78
CA ILE A 193 22.06 82.54 12.90
C ILE A 193 21.44 83.69 13.71
N GLU A 194 20.85 83.41 14.88
CA GLU A 194 20.28 84.46 15.73
C GLU A 194 21.34 85.30 16.43
N LEU A 195 22.45 84.70 16.89
CA LEU A 195 23.59 85.45 17.46
C LEU A 195 24.19 86.42 16.44
N GLN A 196 24.30 86.00 15.17
CA GLN A 196 24.87 86.84 14.11
C GLN A 196 23.98 88.02 13.69
N ASN A 197 22.67 87.97 13.99
CA ASN A 197 21.71 89.02 13.66
C ASN A 197 21.58 90.09 14.78
N ILE A 198 22.18 89.86 15.96
CA ILE A 198 22.17 90.78 17.11
C ILE A 198 23.42 91.70 17.11
N ASP A 199 24.50 91.29 16.43
CA ASP A 199 25.77 92.03 16.34
C ASP A 199 25.84 93.05 15.17
N CYS A 200 24.70 93.51 14.65
CA CYS A 200 24.59 94.57 13.62
C CYS A 200 23.72 95.72 14.12
#